data_AF-A0A3M2D3Y0-F1
#
_entry.id   AF-A0A3M2D3Y0-F1
#
_cell.length_a   1.000
_cell.length_b   1.000
_cell.length_c   1.000
_cell.angle_alpha   90.00
_cell.angle_beta   90.00
_cell.angle_gamma   90.00
#
_symmetry.space_group_name_H-M   'P 1'
#
loop_
_entity.id
_entity.type
_entity.pdbx_description
1 polymer ?
#
loop_
_entity_poly.entity_id
_entity_poly.type
_entity_poly.pdbx_seq_one_letter_code
_entity_poly.pdbx_strand_id
1 'polypeptide(L)'
;MNRRDHVGILVLLAVCGLLLLSAPALAVPYELTRNNVEDPNAIDAREISLYKVKLGDPESKAIELLVEEKIPGVRAEQEGVFILLWDKRNPTGAMAGVRIMDGKVDLIFINNRFAHKTRGIFRRVLTAKSADQIRQLLGPEDYGDENVMGAMLNYESKGFLVNYLGRDINVEFYLR
;
A
#
# COMPACT_ATOMS: atom_id res chain seq x y z
N MET A 1 -11.19 54.00 26.02
CA MET A 1 -10.91 52.88 25.09
C MET A 1 -11.96 52.93 23.99
N ASN A 2 -11.55 53.07 22.73
CA ASN A 2 -12.38 53.67 21.68
C ASN A 2 -13.07 52.60 20.83
N ARG A 3 -14.29 52.87 20.34
CA ARG A 3 -15.14 51.90 19.61
C ARG A 3 -14.51 51.34 18.33
N ARG A 4 -13.46 51.99 17.82
CA ARG A 4 -12.66 51.58 16.66
C ARG A 4 -11.76 50.37 16.93
N ASP A 5 -11.37 50.15 18.19
CA ASP A 5 -10.44 49.08 18.58
C ASP A 5 -11.11 47.71 18.50
N HIS A 6 -12.43 47.65 18.73
CA HIS A 6 -13.21 46.40 18.70
C HIS A 6 -13.49 45.88 17.28
N VAL A 7 -13.61 46.77 16.29
CA VAL A 7 -13.88 46.37 14.89
C VAL A 7 -12.62 45.78 14.25
N GLY A 8 -11.44 46.34 14.56
CA GLY A 8 -10.17 45.81 14.07
C GLY A 8 -9.88 44.39 14.59
N ILE A 9 -10.21 44.12 15.86
CA ILE A 9 -10.02 42.80 16.47
C ILE A 9 -11.01 41.77 15.89
N LEU A 10 -12.26 42.15 15.62
CA LEU A 10 -13.25 41.23 15.05
C LEU A 10 -12.91 40.82 13.61
N VAL A 11 -12.40 41.75 12.79
CA VAL A 11 -11.99 41.47 11.41
C VAL A 11 -10.74 40.58 11.37
N LEU A 12 -9.78 40.77 12.28
CA LEU A 12 -8.58 39.94 12.37
C LEU A 12 -8.92 38.49 12.79
N LEU A 13 -9.85 38.31 13.73
CA LEU A 13 -10.33 36.99 14.15
C LEU A 13 -11.10 36.27 13.04
N ALA A 14 -11.87 36.99 12.21
CA ALA A 14 -12.59 36.40 11.08
C ALA A 14 -11.64 35.94 9.95
N VAL A 15 -10.54 36.67 9.69
CA VAL A 15 -9.54 36.30 8.68
C VAL A 15 -8.68 35.13 9.15
N CYS A 16 -8.34 35.05 10.45
CA CYS A 16 -7.65 33.86 11.00
C CYS A 16 -8.55 32.61 11.04
N GLY A 17 -9.86 32.76 11.24
CA GLY A 17 -10.82 31.65 11.22
C GLY A 17 -10.99 31.01 9.82
N LEU A 18 -10.86 31.80 8.75
CA LEU A 18 -11.01 31.31 7.37
C LEU A 18 -9.75 30.60 6.85
N LEU A 19 -8.58 30.91 7.41
CA LEU A 19 -7.30 30.26 7.06
C LEU A 19 -7.10 28.88 7.72
N LEU A 20 -7.97 28.49 8.65
CA LEU A 20 -7.94 27.17 9.30
C LEU A 20 -8.77 26.09 8.57
N LEU A 21 -9.42 26.43 7.46
CA LEU A 21 -10.31 25.52 6.72
C LEU A 21 -9.68 24.90 5.46
N SER A 22 -8.38 25.05 5.25
CA SER A 22 -7.66 24.36 4.18
C SER A 22 -6.45 23.61 4.72
N ALA A 23 -6.70 22.63 5.60
CA ALA A 23 -5.81 21.48 5.60
C ALA A 23 -6.10 20.75 4.29
N PRO A 24 -5.13 20.56 3.37
CA PRO A 24 -5.28 19.48 2.42
C PRO A 24 -5.51 18.25 3.28
N ALA A 25 -6.56 17.48 3.00
CA ALA A 25 -6.63 16.12 3.46
C ALA A 25 -5.32 15.48 3.02
N LEU A 26 -4.34 15.40 3.93
CA LEU A 26 -3.07 14.75 3.70
C LEU A 26 -3.45 13.39 3.15
N ALA A 27 -3.07 13.14 1.90
CA ALA A 27 -3.38 11.91 1.20
C ALA A 27 -3.17 10.77 2.19
N VAL A 28 -4.24 10.01 2.44
CA VAL A 28 -4.21 8.96 3.45
C VAL A 28 -3.10 8.00 3.02
N PRO A 29 -1.98 7.86 3.77
CA PRO A 29 -0.92 6.96 3.35
C PRO A 29 -1.55 5.58 3.20
N TYR A 30 -1.46 4.94 2.03
CA TYR A 30 -2.14 3.68 1.78
C TYR A 30 -1.44 2.56 2.55
N GLU A 31 -1.84 2.35 3.80
CA GLU A 31 -1.44 1.19 4.59
C GLU A 31 -2.33 0.00 4.24
N LEU A 32 -1.74 -1.01 3.60
CA LEU A 32 -2.43 -2.24 3.14
C LEU A 32 -3.21 -2.93 4.26
N THR A 33 -2.72 -2.83 5.50
CA THR A 33 -3.31 -3.49 6.67
C THR A 33 -4.36 -2.66 7.42
N ARG A 34 -4.47 -1.37 7.11
CA ARG A 34 -5.27 -0.42 7.89
C ARG A 34 -6.34 0.28 7.07
N ASN A 35 -6.02 0.69 5.86
CA ASN A 35 -6.85 1.64 5.13
C ASN A 35 -7.71 0.93 4.07
N ASN A 36 -8.94 1.41 3.92
CA ASN A 36 -9.93 0.82 3.02
C ASN A 36 -10.12 1.69 1.78
N VAL A 37 -9.12 1.69 0.89
CA VAL A 37 -9.21 2.39 -0.40
C VAL A 37 -9.94 1.49 -1.39
N GLU A 38 -11.06 1.96 -1.91
CA GLU A 38 -11.92 1.22 -2.85
C GLU A 38 -11.78 1.70 -4.30
N ASP A 39 -11.32 2.94 -4.51
CA ASP A 39 -11.18 3.52 -5.84
C ASP A 39 -9.85 3.08 -6.49
N PRO A 40 -9.88 2.32 -7.61
CA PRO A 40 -8.67 1.91 -8.31
C PRO A 40 -7.87 3.09 -8.88
N ASN A 41 -8.47 4.26 -9.09
CA ASN A 41 -7.77 5.43 -9.63
C ASN A 41 -7.00 6.20 -8.56
N ALA A 42 -7.29 5.93 -7.28
CA ALA A 42 -6.59 6.53 -6.15
C ALA A 42 -5.31 5.75 -5.74
N ILE A 43 -4.96 4.67 -6.45
CA ILE A 43 -3.79 3.85 -6.16
C ILE A 43 -2.53 4.54 -6.71
N ASP A 44 -1.59 4.84 -5.83
CA ASP A 44 -0.21 5.24 -6.15
C ASP A 44 0.74 4.37 -5.32
N ALA A 45 1.61 3.59 -5.97
CA ALA A 45 2.58 2.73 -5.31
C ALA A 45 3.51 3.47 -4.33
N ARG A 46 3.78 4.77 -4.55
CA ARG A 46 4.58 5.62 -3.64
C ARG A 46 3.93 5.80 -2.28
N GLU A 47 2.60 5.71 -2.24
CA GLU A 47 1.83 5.84 -1.02
C GLU A 47 1.52 4.51 -0.34
N ILE A 48 1.79 3.38 -1.01
CA ILE A 48 1.60 2.04 -0.46
C ILE A 48 2.60 1.77 0.67
N SER A 49 2.08 1.34 1.81
CA SER A 49 2.86 0.84 2.93
C SER A 49 2.40 -0.54 3.40
N LEU A 50 3.38 -1.34 3.80
CA LEU A 50 3.25 -2.63 4.47
C LEU A 50 3.78 -2.47 5.89
N TYR A 51 2.88 -2.42 6.89
CA TYR A 51 3.25 -2.15 8.29
C TYR A 51 4.11 -0.88 8.44
N LYS A 52 3.67 0.21 7.80
CA LYS A 52 4.33 1.53 7.75
C LYS A 52 5.65 1.58 6.95
N VAL A 53 6.12 0.46 6.39
CA VAL A 53 7.25 0.44 5.45
C VAL A 53 6.76 0.74 4.04
N LYS A 54 7.36 1.74 3.39
CA LYS A 54 7.07 2.18 2.03
C LYS A 54 8.22 1.85 1.08
N LEU A 55 7.94 1.92 -0.21
CA LEU A 55 9.00 1.96 -1.21
C LEU A 55 9.90 3.19 -0.99
N GLY A 56 11.21 3.00 -1.16
CA GLY A 56 12.24 4.01 -0.93
C GLY A 56 12.69 4.17 0.53
N ASP A 57 11.99 3.55 1.49
CA ASP A 57 12.43 3.54 2.89
C ASP A 57 13.80 2.85 3.02
N PRO A 58 14.67 3.32 3.93
CA PRO A 58 15.96 2.69 4.16
C PRO A 58 15.80 1.29 4.78
N GLU A 59 16.76 0.42 4.50
CA GLU A 59 16.86 -0.93 5.08
C GLU A 59 16.68 -0.94 6.61
N SER A 60 17.33 -0.01 7.31
CA SER A 60 17.25 0.08 8.77
C SER A 60 15.82 0.25 9.29
N LYS A 61 15.00 1.07 8.61
CA LYS A 61 13.58 1.25 8.95
C LYS A 61 12.77 0.00 8.66
N ALA A 62 13.07 -0.70 7.57
CA ALA A 62 12.39 -1.96 7.24
C ALA A 62 12.69 -3.05 8.29
N ILE A 63 13.94 -3.14 8.75
CA ILE A 63 14.35 -4.06 9.82
C ILE A 63 13.63 -3.72 11.14
N GLU A 64 13.69 -2.46 11.57
CA GLU A 64 13.03 -2.00 12.79
C GLU A 64 11.53 -2.36 12.79
N LEU A 65 10.82 -1.99 11.72
CA LEU A 65 9.35 -2.10 11.68
C LEU A 65 8.83 -3.51 11.34
N LEU A 66 9.57 -4.31 10.57
CA LEU A 66 9.10 -5.63 10.16
C LEU A 66 9.69 -6.77 10.99
N VAL A 67 10.91 -6.62 11.49
CA VAL A 67 11.66 -7.69 12.16
C VAL A 67 11.67 -7.48 13.67
N GLU A 68 11.99 -6.27 14.12
CA GLU A 68 12.13 -5.97 15.55
C GLU A 68 10.77 -5.67 16.21
N GLU A 69 9.92 -4.89 15.55
CA GLU A 69 8.55 -4.66 16.01
C GLU A 69 7.73 -5.97 15.97
N LYS A 70 7.09 -6.30 17.10
CA LYS A 70 6.23 -7.48 17.18
C LYS A 70 4.92 -7.26 16.44
N ILE A 71 4.83 -7.76 15.22
CA ILE A 71 3.58 -7.77 14.45
C ILE A 71 2.69 -8.97 14.87
N PRO A 72 1.44 -8.74 15.33
CA PRO A 72 0.55 -9.80 15.77
C PRO A 72 0.25 -10.84 14.68
N GLY A 73 0.52 -12.12 15.01
CA GLY A 73 0.28 -13.25 14.11
C GLY A 73 1.22 -13.33 12.90
N VAL A 74 2.25 -12.49 12.83
CA VAL A 74 3.25 -12.50 11.75
C VAL A 74 4.61 -12.88 12.30
N ARG A 75 5.35 -13.69 11.55
CA ARG A 75 6.79 -13.97 11.75
C ARG A 75 7.54 -13.35 10.58
N ALA A 76 8.55 -12.54 10.86
CA ALA A 76 9.45 -12.04 9.83
C ALA A 76 10.71 -12.90 9.75
N GLU A 77 11.25 -13.03 8.56
CA GLU A 77 12.48 -13.76 8.26
C GLU A 77 13.27 -13.01 7.19
N GLN A 78 14.58 -12.84 7.39
CA GLN A 78 15.44 -12.21 6.39
C GLN A 78 16.11 -13.30 5.55
N GLU A 79 15.92 -13.25 4.23
CA GLU A 79 16.48 -14.21 3.27
C GLU A 79 17.12 -13.45 2.10
N GLY A 80 18.45 -13.36 2.12
CA GLY A 80 19.20 -12.60 1.11
C GLY A 80 18.79 -11.13 1.12
N VAL A 81 18.24 -10.65 0.00
CA VAL A 81 17.74 -9.27 -0.17
C VAL A 81 16.29 -9.08 0.29
N PHE A 82 15.64 -10.11 0.83
CA PHE A 82 14.24 -10.04 1.20
C PHE A 82 14.04 -10.04 2.71
N ILE A 83 13.04 -9.28 3.17
CA ILE A 83 12.39 -9.49 4.46
C ILE A 83 11.01 -10.11 4.18
N LEU A 84 10.87 -11.40 4.47
CA LEU A 84 9.69 -12.20 4.23
C LEU A 84 8.79 -12.25 5.47
N LEU A 85 7.49 -12.05 5.26
CA LEU A 85 6.48 -12.12 6.30
C LEU A 85 5.66 -13.40 6.13
N TRP A 86 5.59 -14.19 7.21
CA TRP A 86 4.91 -15.47 7.29
C TRP A 86 3.72 -15.39 8.24
N ASP A 87 2.63 -16.09 7.92
CA ASP A 87 1.55 -16.31 8.88
C ASP A 87 2.00 -17.34 9.92
N LYS A 88 2.01 -16.94 11.20
CA LYS A 88 2.36 -17.84 12.32
C LYS A 88 1.43 -19.04 12.44
N ARG A 89 0.18 -18.93 11.96
CA ARG A 89 -0.80 -20.02 12.02
C ARG A 89 -0.68 -20.99 10.85
N ASN A 90 -0.12 -20.54 9.73
CA ASN A 90 0.02 -21.34 8.51
C ASN A 90 1.29 -20.95 7.72
N PRO A 91 2.49 -21.39 8.15
CA PRO A 91 3.76 -20.97 7.57
C PRO A 91 4.13 -21.75 6.29
N THR A 92 3.17 -21.99 5.40
CA THR A 92 3.38 -22.77 4.15
C THR A 92 4.05 -21.96 3.03
N GLY A 93 4.15 -20.65 3.19
CA GLY A 93 4.85 -19.74 2.28
C GLY A 93 4.83 -18.31 2.83
N ALA A 94 5.77 -17.48 2.37
CA ALA A 94 5.70 -16.04 2.62
C ALA A 94 4.37 -15.50 2.07
N MET A 95 3.67 -14.69 2.86
CA MET A 95 2.40 -14.07 2.47
C MET A 95 2.59 -12.63 1.98
N ALA A 96 3.64 -11.96 2.45
CA ALA A 96 4.01 -10.62 2.10
C ALA A 96 5.50 -10.41 2.35
N GLY A 97 6.05 -9.28 1.92
CA GLY A 97 7.42 -8.92 2.24
C GLY A 97 7.90 -7.71 1.48
N VAL A 98 9.16 -7.39 1.71
CA VAL A 98 9.88 -6.34 0.99
C VAL A 98 11.18 -6.89 0.42
N ARG A 99 11.63 -6.31 -0.69
CA ARG A 99 12.98 -6.49 -1.21
C ARG A 99 13.80 -5.24 -0.95
N ILE A 100 15.07 -5.43 -0.64
CA ILE A 100 16.04 -4.39 -0.35
C ILE A 100 17.12 -4.41 -1.43
N MET A 101 17.24 -3.32 -2.17
CA MET A 101 18.28 -3.09 -3.16
C MET A 101 18.91 -1.73 -2.90
N ASP A 102 20.24 -1.64 -3.00
CA ASP A 102 20.99 -0.40 -2.77
C ASP A 102 20.66 0.28 -1.42
N GLY A 103 20.44 -0.54 -0.39
CA GLY A 103 20.13 -0.10 0.99
C GLY A 103 18.71 0.47 1.18
N LYS A 104 17.81 0.29 0.21
CA LYS A 104 16.43 0.79 0.26
C LYS A 104 15.43 -0.27 -0.16
N VAL A 105 14.19 -0.12 0.32
CA VAL A 105 13.07 -0.96 -0.12
C VAL A 105 12.70 -0.58 -1.55
N ASP A 106 12.92 -1.49 -2.50
CA ASP A 106 12.63 -1.25 -3.92
C ASP A 106 11.41 -2.02 -4.42
N LEU A 107 10.95 -3.01 -3.65
CA LEU A 107 9.74 -3.77 -3.93
C LEU A 107 8.99 -4.12 -2.64
N ILE A 108 7.66 -4.03 -2.70
CA ILE A 108 6.74 -4.59 -1.71
C ILE A 108 5.91 -5.64 -2.43
N PHE A 109 5.75 -6.83 -1.85
CA PHE A 109 4.84 -7.85 -2.39
C PHE A 109 3.86 -8.36 -1.35
N ILE A 110 2.67 -8.74 -1.83
CA ILE A 110 1.63 -9.44 -1.06
C ILE A 110 1.00 -10.52 -1.92
N ASN A 111 0.47 -11.57 -1.31
CA ASN A 111 -0.27 -12.61 -2.03
C ASN A 111 -1.58 -12.99 -1.36
N ASN A 112 -2.33 -13.89 -2.00
CA ASN A 112 -3.62 -14.41 -1.52
C ASN A 112 -3.62 -14.87 -0.05
N ARG A 113 -2.49 -15.37 0.49
CA ARG A 113 -2.38 -15.72 1.92
C ARG A 113 -2.50 -14.49 2.84
N PHE A 114 -2.07 -13.32 2.37
CA PHE A 114 -2.16 -12.04 3.07
C PHE A 114 -3.54 -11.35 2.95
N ALA A 115 -4.46 -11.89 2.14
CA ALA A 115 -5.76 -11.27 1.89
C ALA A 115 -6.54 -10.96 3.18
N HIS A 116 -6.44 -11.83 4.19
CA HIS A 116 -7.12 -11.67 5.48
C HIS A 116 -6.57 -10.52 6.34
N LYS A 117 -5.37 -10.03 6.04
CA LYS A 117 -4.73 -8.87 6.68
C LYS A 117 -4.86 -7.60 5.84
N THR A 118 -5.20 -7.74 4.56
CA THR A 118 -5.35 -6.62 3.62
C THR A 118 -6.75 -6.01 3.70
N ARG A 119 -6.90 -4.76 3.27
CA ARG A 119 -8.18 -4.05 3.17
C ARG A 119 -8.38 -3.42 1.77
N GLY A 120 -9.60 -2.95 1.53
CA GLY A 120 -9.99 -2.27 0.30
C GLY A 120 -9.85 -3.13 -0.95
N ILE A 121 -9.49 -2.47 -2.04
CA ILE A 121 -9.43 -3.06 -3.36
C ILE A 121 -8.45 -4.24 -3.43
N PHE A 122 -7.29 -4.17 -2.78
CA PHE A 122 -6.33 -5.28 -2.79
C PHE A 122 -6.83 -6.53 -2.05
N ARG A 123 -7.69 -6.40 -1.02
CA ARG A 123 -8.36 -7.59 -0.46
C ARG A 123 -9.24 -8.29 -1.50
N ARG A 124 -9.94 -7.51 -2.33
CA ARG A 124 -10.80 -8.03 -3.40
C ARG A 124 -9.95 -8.65 -4.53
N VAL A 125 -8.86 -7.99 -4.93
CA VAL A 125 -7.91 -8.52 -5.92
C VAL A 125 -7.32 -9.85 -5.45
N LEU A 126 -6.82 -9.93 -4.21
CA LEU A 126 -6.20 -11.13 -3.65
C LEU A 126 -7.17 -12.30 -3.42
N THR A 127 -8.48 -12.06 -3.54
CA THR A 127 -9.54 -13.08 -3.44
C THR A 127 -10.30 -13.30 -4.75
N ALA A 128 -9.81 -12.69 -5.84
CA ALA A 128 -10.40 -12.84 -7.15
C ALA A 128 -10.29 -14.29 -7.65
N LYS A 129 -11.25 -14.70 -8.47
CA LYS A 129 -11.36 -16.06 -9.02
C LYS A 129 -10.93 -16.16 -10.48
N SER A 130 -10.59 -15.03 -11.10
CA SER A 130 -10.14 -14.93 -12.49
C SER A 130 -9.41 -13.61 -12.73
N ALA A 131 -8.61 -13.57 -13.80
CA ALA A 131 -8.02 -12.32 -14.30
C ALA A 131 -9.10 -11.30 -14.69
N ASP A 132 -10.21 -11.74 -15.28
CA ASP A 132 -11.33 -10.85 -15.63
C ASP A 132 -11.93 -10.16 -14.41
N GLN A 133 -12.06 -10.85 -13.28
CA GLN A 133 -12.52 -10.22 -12.05
C GLN A 133 -11.52 -9.16 -11.56
N ILE A 134 -10.22 -9.38 -11.74
CA ILE A 134 -9.19 -8.38 -11.40
C ILE A 134 -9.33 -7.14 -12.30
N ARG A 135 -9.53 -7.31 -13.61
CA ARG A 135 -9.78 -6.21 -14.55
C ARG A 135 -11.04 -5.42 -14.22
N GLN A 136 -12.11 -6.10 -13.81
CA GLN A 136 -13.34 -5.44 -13.34
C GLN A 136 -13.10 -4.58 -12.08
N LEU A 137 -12.14 -4.96 -11.23
CA LEU A 137 -11.78 -4.21 -10.03
C LEU A 137 -10.87 -3.03 -10.35
N LEU A 138 -9.81 -3.25 -11.12
CA LEU A 138 -8.71 -2.30 -11.29
C LEU A 138 -8.82 -1.42 -12.54
N GLY A 139 -9.72 -1.78 -13.46
CA GLY A 139 -9.76 -1.23 -14.81
C GLY A 139 -8.78 -1.95 -15.75
N PRO A 140 -8.61 -1.43 -16.97
CA PRO A 140 -7.64 -1.98 -17.92
C PRO A 140 -6.21 -1.81 -17.41
N GLU A 141 -5.42 -2.86 -17.58
CA GLU A 141 -3.96 -2.83 -17.45
C GLU A 141 -3.30 -2.01 -18.58
N ASP A 142 -2.10 -1.46 -18.32
CA ASP A 142 -1.30 -0.76 -19.34
C ASP A 142 -0.79 -1.75 -20.39
N TYR A 143 -0.39 -2.94 -19.96
CA TYR A 143 -0.06 -4.08 -20.80
C TYR A 143 -0.22 -5.39 -20.02
N GLY A 144 -0.53 -6.48 -20.73
CA GLY A 144 -0.75 -7.79 -20.14
C GLY A 144 -0.17 -8.93 -20.98
N ASP A 145 0.12 -10.04 -20.31
CA ASP A 145 0.51 -11.30 -20.93
C ASP A 145 -0.34 -12.42 -20.34
N GLU A 146 -1.01 -13.18 -21.20
CA GLU A 146 -1.78 -14.37 -20.82
C GLU A 146 -1.11 -15.61 -21.39
N ASN A 147 -0.65 -16.48 -20.50
CA ASN A 147 -0.02 -17.75 -20.85
C ASN A 147 -0.74 -18.93 -20.17
N VAL A 148 -0.30 -20.15 -20.48
CA VAL A 148 -0.91 -21.38 -19.92
C VAL A 148 -0.84 -21.43 -18.39
N MET A 149 0.14 -20.75 -17.79
CA MET A 149 0.40 -20.76 -16.35
C MET A 149 -0.26 -19.61 -15.60
N GLY A 150 -0.85 -18.62 -16.30
CA GLY A 150 -1.52 -17.49 -15.67
C GLY A 150 -1.59 -16.23 -16.52
N ALA A 151 -2.00 -15.14 -15.86
CA ALA A 151 -2.06 -13.80 -16.43
C ALA A 151 -1.17 -12.85 -15.62
N MET A 152 -0.33 -12.08 -16.31
CA MET A 152 0.41 -10.96 -15.76
C MET A 152 -0.28 -9.67 -16.20
N LEU A 153 -0.83 -8.91 -15.25
CA LEU A 153 -1.58 -7.69 -15.48
C LEU A 153 -0.75 -6.50 -14.96
N ASN A 154 -0.20 -5.66 -15.84
CA ASN A 154 0.70 -4.57 -15.44
C ASN A 154 -0.06 -3.24 -15.37
N TYR A 155 -0.03 -2.62 -14.19
CA TYR A 155 -0.56 -1.28 -13.93
C TYR A 155 0.64 -0.36 -13.65
N GLU A 156 1.58 -0.34 -14.59
CA GLU A 156 2.86 0.35 -14.48
C GLU A 156 2.69 1.86 -14.24
N SER A 157 1.65 2.47 -14.83
CA SER A 157 1.23 3.85 -14.58
C SER A 157 0.86 4.13 -13.11
N LYS A 158 0.46 3.09 -12.37
CA LYS A 158 0.13 3.12 -10.93
C LYS A 158 1.24 2.52 -10.06
N GLY A 159 2.32 1.99 -10.66
CA GLY A 159 3.49 1.43 -9.98
C GLY A 159 3.29 0.03 -9.39
N PHE A 160 2.41 -0.80 -9.98
CA PHE A 160 2.25 -2.18 -9.52
C PHE A 160 1.86 -3.14 -10.65
N LEU A 161 2.03 -4.44 -10.39
CA LEU A 161 1.52 -5.50 -11.24
C LEU A 161 0.77 -6.54 -10.42
N VAL A 162 -0.06 -7.33 -11.11
CA VAL A 162 -0.78 -8.47 -10.53
C VAL A 162 -0.47 -9.72 -11.34
N ASN A 163 0.11 -10.72 -10.68
CA ASN A 163 0.36 -12.04 -11.22
C ASN A 163 -0.75 -13.00 -10.76
N TYR A 164 -1.63 -13.41 -11.67
CA TYR A 164 -2.70 -14.38 -11.43
C TYR A 164 -2.29 -15.75 -11.99
N LEU A 165 -2.02 -16.72 -11.12
CA LEU A 165 -1.54 -18.07 -11.46
C LEU A 165 -2.60 -19.14 -11.17
N GLY A 166 -3.86 -18.84 -11.48
CA GLY A 166 -5.02 -19.72 -11.28
C GLY A 166 -5.46 -19.89 -9.82
N ARG A 167 -4.58 -20.34 -8.92
CA ARG A 167 -4.86 -20.46 -7.48
C ARG A 167 -4.12 -19.43 -6.63
N ASP A 168 -3.00 -18.94 -7.13
CA ASP A 168 -2.17 -17.96 -6.46
C ASP A 168 -2.31 -16.60 -7.14
N ILE A 169 -2.39 -15.55 -6.33
CA ILE A 169 -2.41 -14.16 -6.78
C ILE A 169 -1.32 -13.44 -6.03
N ASN A 170 -0.40 -12.82 -6.76
CA ASN A 170 0.64 -11.96 -6.19
C ASN A 170 0.43 -10.53 -6.71
N VAL A 171 0.62 -9.56 -5.83
CA VAL A 171 0.66 -8.14 -6.17
C VAL A 171 2.02 -7.63 -5.79
N GLU A 172 2.69 -6.97 -6.73
CA GLU A 172 4.04 -6.42 -6.55
C GLU A 172 4.01 -4.93 -6.85
N PHE A 173 4.49 -4.14 -5.89
CA PHE A 173 4.61 -2.69 -5.97
C PHE A 173 6.08 -2.32 -6.13
N TYR A 174 6.37 -1.37 -7.00
CA TYR A 174 7.73 -0.91 -7.29
C TYR A 174 7.74 0.57 -7.67
N LEU A 175 8.88 1.23 -7.45
CA LEU A 175 9.09 2.58 -7.95
C LEU A 175 9.61 2.49 -9.39
N ARG A 176 9.05 3.32 -10.25
CA ARG A 176 9.56 3.56 -11.59
C ARG A 176 10.53 4.74 -11.58
#